data_AF-A0A9C8H5F6-F1
#
_entry.id   AF-A0A9C8H5F6-F1
#
_cell.length_a   1.000
_cell.length_b   1.000
_cell.length_c   1.000
_cell.angle_alpha   90.00
_cell.angle_beta   90.00
_cell.angle_gamma   90.00
#
_symmetry.space_group_name_H-M   'P 1'
#
loop_
_entity.id
_entity.type
_entity.pdbx_description
1 polymer ?
#
loop_
_entity_poly.entity_id
_entity_poly.type
_entity_poly.pdbx_seq_one_letter_code
_entity_poly.pdbx_strand_id
1 'polypeptide(L)'
;MDYDLSELPPLAALNPQAPPIRWTVRIGAPVAREAIDEVFLFLQDRLRLGIEPLGDAAAPVAEAAPDTARATPDKRAAGPGDHATMRVATQRLDEIMDRVGELVIAESRLHDLSQSLRDPTLMAVAEDIRRLASGMRETTMSIRMMPIGNLFGRFRQLVHDLSRQLGTPIEFVSTGGQTKLDKTVIEVLTDPLVHILRNAADHGLETAEDRVAAGKPRMGTVSLTATRAEVHIRIHDDGRRLNDKRLRARAIERELLPAGSTVAGPDLYRLIFEPGFSTAATVTELSGRGVGMDVVRSAIRGLRGQNDVDSGPAAMAPAADAGHCRRVAGRGGGERYSIPVSAVEECVELPPDLLASEGRSNFPDIRGDLVPRLRLADVFQTPGPRSEFQKVVIVSGTNGRVGLVVERIVSGIARTDAGFVILPDLERICAASLANSAGTPQFGKDL
;
A
#
# COMPACT_ATOMS: atom_id res chain seq x y z
N MET A 1 -16.89 38.86 6.02
CA MET A 1 -17.68 37.65 6.34
C MET A 1 -18.67 38.11 7.36
N ASP A 2 -19.94 38.16 6.97
CA ASP A 2 -21.02 38.68 7.81
C ASP A 2 -21.77 37.48 8.39
N TYR A 3 -22.00 37.48 9.70
CA TYR A 3 -22.71 36.40 10.40
C TYR A 3 -24.15 36.84 10.66
N ASP A 4 -25.11 35.98 10.33
CA ASP A 4 -26.52 36.21 10.60
C ASP A 4 -26.97 35.30 11.74
N LEU A 5 -27.36 35.93 12.85
CA LEU A 5 -27.78 35.30 14.10
C LEU A 5 -29.29 35.42 14.33
N SER A 6 -30.05 35.95 13.37
CA SER A 6 -31.47 36.25 13.53
C SER A 6 -32.37 35.00 13.67
N GLU A 7 -31.93 33.86 13.14
CA GLU A 7 -32.63 32.56 13.22
C GLU A 7 -32.13 31.67 14.39
N LEU A 8 -31.30 32.18 15.30
CA LEU A 8 -30.82 31.39 16.45
C LEU A 8 -31.93 31.19 17.49
N PRO A 9 -32.32 29.93 17.79
CA PRO A 9 -33.29 29.66 18.83
C PRO A 9 -32.69 29.94 20.22
N PRO A 10 -33.55 30.16 21.24
CA PRO A 10 -33.11 30.22 22.63
C PRO A 10 -32.28 28.99 23.00
N LEU A 11 -31.33 29.13 23.92
CA LEU A 11 -30.40 28.06 24.33
C LEU A 11 -31.10 26.73 24.67
N ALA A 12 -32.30 26.80 25.26
CA ALA A 12 -33.11 25.63 25.62
C ALA A 12 -33.67 24.84 24.42
N ALA A 13 -33.72 25.44 23.23
CA ALA A 13 -34.22 24.84 22.00
C ALA A 13 -33.11 24.64 20.93
N LEU A 14 -31.85 24.87 21.30
CA LEU A 14 -30.71 24.71 20.40
C LEU A 14 -30.42 23.21 20.18
N ASN A 15 -30.50 22.74 18.94
CA ASN A 15 -30.11 21.39 18.57
C ASN A 15 -28.60 21.35 18.26
N PRO A 16 -27.75 20.68 19.07
CA PRO A 16 -26.31 20.62 18.84
C PRO A 16 -25.93 19.82 17.58
N GLN A 17 -26.86 19.01 17.05
CA GLN A 17 -26.67 18.26 15.80
C GLN A 17 -27.10 19.05 14.55
N ALA A 18 -27.76 20.21 14.72
CA ALA A 18 -28.23 21.06 13.63
C ALA A 18 -28.21 22.56 14.04
N PRO A 19 -27.03 23.15 14.26
CA PRO A 19 -26.94 24.56 14.63
C PRO A 19 -27.38 25.47 13.46
N PRO A 20 -28.33 26.40 13.67
CA PRO A 20 -28.83 27.29 12.62
C PRO A 20 -27.92 28.52 12.49
N ILE A 21 -26.68 28.30 12.07
CA ILE A 21 -25.70 29.38 11.84
C ILE A 21 -25.63 29.64 10.34
N ARG A 22 -25.99 30.86 9.94
CA ARG A 22 -25.84 31.34 8.56
C ARG A 22 -24.74 32.39 8.51
N TRP A 23 -23.93 32.35 7.47
CA TRP A 23 -22.90 33.36 7.22
C TRP A 23 -22.78 33.62 5.73
N THR A 24 -22.39 34.84 5.39
CA THR A 24 -22.22 35.29 4.01
C THR A 24 -20.78 35.76 3.81
N VAL A 25 -20.12 35.25 2.77
CA VAL A 25 -18.79 35.70 2.34
C VAL A 25 -18.93 36.37 0.99
N ARG A 26 -18.39 37.59 0.88
CA ARG A 26 -18.24 38.29 -0.40
C ARG A 26 -16.82 38.04 -0.90
N ILE A 27 -16.68 37.50 -2.11
CA ILE A 27 -15.39 37.25 -2.76
C ILE A 27 -15.19 38.37 -3.79
N GLY A 28 -14.20 39.23 -3.56
CA GLY A 28 -13.91 40.40 -4.40
C GLY A 28 -13.06 40.12 -5.64
N ALA A 29 -12.90 38.86 -6.03
CA ALA A 29 -12.10 38.43 -7.17
C ALA A 29 -12.95 37.58 -8.14
N PRO A 30 -12.65 37.56 -9.45
CA PRO A 30 -13.33 36.68 -10.37
C PRO A 30 -12.94 35.23 -10.05
N VAL A 31 -13.86 34.49 -9.45
CA VAL A 31 -13.67 33.08 -9.09
C VAL A 31 -14.73 32.25 -9.77
N ALA A 32 -14.29 31.20 -10.47
CA ALA A 32 -15.18 30.24 -11.11
C ALA A 32 -15.94 29.42 -10.05
N ARG A 33 -17.18 29.05 -10.35
CA ARG A 33 -18.05 28.34 -9.40
C ARG A 33 -17.42 27.01 -8.95
N GLU A 34 -16.73 26.34 -9.85
CA GLU A 34 -16.04 25.07 -9.62
C GLU A 34 -14.98 25.19 -8.52
N ALA A 35 -14.23 26.30 -8.49
CA ALA A 35 -13.22 26.54 -7.47
C ALA A 35 -13.83 26.80 -6.08
N ILE A 36 -15.05 27.36 -6.04
CA ILE A 36 -15.80 27.55 -4.78
C ILE A 36 -16.33 26.19 -4.30
N ASP A 37 -16.90 25.39 -5.20
CA ASP A 37 -17.44 24.07 -4.88
C ASP A 37 -16.35 23.10 -4.40
N GLU A 38 -15.13 23.16 -4.96
CA GLU A 38 -13.98 22.35 -4.54
C GLU A 38 -13.58 22.61 -3.09
N VAL A 39 -13.56 23.89 -2.67
CA VAL A 39 -13.24 24.28 -1.30
C VAL A 39 -14.26 23.74 -0.31
N PHE A 40 -15.54 23.66 -0.68
CA PHE A 40 -16.61 23.20 0.24
C PHE A 40 -17.05 21.75 0.03
N LEU A 41 -16.35 20.99 -0.83
CA LEU A 41 -16.63 19.58 -1.15
C LEU A 41 -16.72 18.70 0.10
N PHE A 42 -15.92 18.98 1.13
CA PHE A 42 -15.90 18.21 2.37
C PHE A 42 -17.08 18.47 3.31
N LEU A 43 -17.91 19.48 3.01
CA LEU A 43 -19.10 19.84 3.80
C LEU A 43 -20.42 19.59 3.06
N GLN A 44 -20.40 18.92 1.90
CA GLN A 44 -21.60 18.76 1.05
C GLN A 44 -22.82 18.16 1.77
N ASP A 45 -22.62 17.28 2.76
CA ASP A 45 -23.70 16.66 3.52
C ASP A 45 -24.17 17.51 4.74
N ARG A 46 -23.47 18.61 5.04
CA ARG A 46 -23.66 19.43 6.26
C ARG A 46 -23.80 20.94 5.99
N LEU A 47 -23.64 21.37 4.74
CA LEU A 47 -23.69 22.78 4.33
C LEU A 47 -24.61 22.94 3.13
N ARG A 48 -25.54 23.91 3.21
CA ARG A 48 -26.27 24.40 2.03
C ARG A 48 -25.57 25.65 1.51
N LEU A 49 -25.00 25.56 0.31
CA LEU A 49 -24.28 26.66 -0.33
C LEU A 49 -25.16 27.36 -1.37
N GLY A 50 -25.43 28.66 -1.17
CA GLY A 50 -26.02 29.54 -2.17
C GLY A 50 -24.96 30.51 -2.69
N ILE A 51 -24.90 30.71 -4.02
CA ILE A 51 -23.94 31.61 -4.66
C ILE A 51 -24.74 32.62 -5.48
N GLU A 52 -24.56 33.90 -5.16
CA GLU A 52 -25.17 35.01 -5.87
C GLU A 52 -24.07 35.93 -6.44
N PRO A 53 -24.15 36.32 -7.72
CA PRO A 53 -23.21 37.27 -8.29
C PRO A 53 -23.41 38.66 -7.65
N LEU A 54 -22.31 39.27 -7.18
CA LEU A 54 -22.27 40.67 -6.75
C LEU A 54 -22.35 41.53 -8.01
N GLY A 55 -23.55 42.04 -8.31
CA GLY A 55 -23.97 42.40 -9.67
C GLY A 55 -23.42 43.68 -10.27
N ASP A 56 -23.92 43.95 -11.48
CA ASP A 56 -24.20 45.29 -12.01
C ASP A 56 -25.55 45.26 -12.76
N ALA A 57 -26.34 46.32 -12.61
CA ALA A 57 -27.74 46.41 -13.04
C ALA A 57 -27.92 47.15 -14.37
N ALA A 58 -28.73 46.60 -15.29
CA ALA A 58 -29.58 47.36 -16.23
C ALA A 58 -30.67 46.44 -16.87
N ALA A 59 -31.93 46.81 -16.66
CA ALA A 59 -33.19 46.17 -17.09
C ALA A 59 -33.65 46.72 -18.49
N PRO A 60 -34.87 46.46 -19.09
CA PRO A 60 -36.10 45.93 -18.45
C PRO A 60 -37.19 45.16 -19.30
N VAL A 61 -38.19 44.66 -18.55
CA VAL A 61 -39.64 44.36 -18.78
C VAL A 61 -40.14 43.11 -19.57
N ALA A 62 -41.03 42.38 -18.86
CA ALA A 62 -42.30 41.71 -19.26
C ALA A 62 -42.28 40.18 -19.07
N GLU A 63 -43.25 39.48 -18.47
CA GLU A 63 -44.49 39.77 -17.74
C GLU A 63 -45.00 38.40 -17.20
N ALA A 64 -45.67 38.42 -16.05
CA ALA A 64 -46.61 37.43 -15.49
C ALA A 64 -46.18 35.97 -15.20
N ALA A 65 -46.30 35.61 -13.91
CA ALA A 65 -46.77 34.28 -13.51
C ALA A 65 -48.27 34.15 -13.85
N PRO A 66 -48.77 32.94 -14.15
CA PRO A 66 -49.42 32.24 -13.05
C PRO A 66 -49.14 30.72 -12.96
N ASP A 67 -49.31 30.26 -11.73
CA ASP A 67 -49.48 28.90 -11.26
C ASP A 67 -50.37 28.02 -12.17
N THR A 68 -49.86 26.86 -12.61
CA THR A 68 -50.67 25.65 -12.85
C THR A 68 -49.85 24.39 -12.64
N ALA A 69 -50.35 23.54 -11.75
CA ALA A 69 -49.96 22.14 -11.62
C ALA A 69 -50.20 21.36 -12.93
N ARG A 70 -49.17 20.64 -13.44
CA ARG A 70 -49.22 19.18 -13.71
C ARG A 70 -47.94 18.66 -14.33
N ALA A 71 -47.61 17.44 -13.88
CA ALA A 71 -47.00 16.35 -14.64
C ALA A 71 -45.52 16.47 -15.05
N THR A 72 -44.73 15.60 -14.43
CA THR A 72 -43.57 14.95 -15.04
C THR A 72 -43.84 14.56 -16.49
N PRO A 73 -42.82 14.71 -17.36
CA PRO A 73 -42.35 13.53 -18.04
C PRO A 73 -40.83 13.37 -17.94
N ASP A 74 -40.46 12.17 -17.54
CA ASP A 74 -39.19 11.53 -17.83
C ASP A 74 -38.84 11.67 -19.32
N LYS A 75 -37.70 12.29 -19.61
CA LYS A 75 -36.92 12.02 -20.81
C LYS A 75 -35.43 12.06 -20.45
N ARG A 76 -34.90 10.87 -20.14
CA ARG A 76 -33.59 10.40 -20.59
C ARG A 76 -33.01 11.23 -21.74
N ALA A 77 -31.94 11.95 -21.46
CA ALA A 77 -30.86 12.20 -22.40
C ALA A 77 -29.67 11.39 -21.90
N ALA A 78 -29.57 10.15 -22.36
CA ALA A 78 -28.40 9.32 -22.16
C ALA A 78 -27.28 9.85 -23.08
N GLY A 79 -26.31 10.55 -22.48
CA GLY A 79 -25.00 10.73 -23.09
C GLY A 79 -24.23 9.40 -23.11
N PRO A 80 -23.27 9.21 -24.04
CA PRO A 80 -22.51 7.98 -24.10
C PRO A 80 -21.55 7.90 -22.91
N GLY A 81 -21.78 6.93 -22.03
CA GLY A 81 -20.82 6.52 -20.99
C GLY A 81 -20.98 7.14 -19.61
N ASP A 82 -22.20 7.45 -19.17
CA ASP A 82 -22.43 7.83 -17.77
C ASP A 82 -22.36 6.57 -16.89
N HIS A 83 -21.19 6.29 -16.31
CA HIS A 83 -21.07 5.28 -15.26
C HIS A 83 -21.91 5.75 -14.06
N ALA A 84 -23.15 5.28 -13.98
CA ALA A 84 -24.05 5.59 -12.87
C ALA A 84 -23.36 5.29 -11.53
N THR A 85 -22.91 6.33 -10.84
CA THR A 85 -22.24 6.20 -9.54
C THR A 85 -23.29 5.93 -8.47
N MET A 86 -23.31 4.70 -7.94
CA MET A 86 -24.21 4.30 -6.86
C MET A 86 -23.52 4.45 -5.52
N ARG A 87 -24.07 5.30 -4.64
CA ARG A 87 -23.61 5.43 -3.25
C ARG A 87 -24.22 4.31 -2.40
N VAL A 88 -23.37 3.54 -1.74
CA VAL A 88 -23.76 2.45 -0.83
C VAL A 88 -23.30 2.77 0.58
N ALA A 89 -24.17 2.57 1.57
CA ALA A 89 -23.82 2.73 2.98
C ALA A 89 -22.73 1.72 3.38
N THR A 90 -21.76 2.14 4.18
CA THR A 90 -20.62 1.31 4.59
C THR A 90 -21.06 0.05 5.31
N GLN A 91 -22.08 0.14 6.18
CA GLN A 91 -22.58 -1.02 6.92
C GLN A 91 -23.03 -2.15 6.00
N ARG A 92 -23.60 -1.85 4.83
CA ARG A 92 -24.04 -2.87 3.87
C ARG A 92 -22.86 -3.60 3.22
N LEU A 93 -21.76 -2.90 2.97
CA LEU A 93 -20.55 -3.53 2.44
C LEU A 93 -19.91 -4.44 3.50
N ASP A 94 -19.96 -4.02 4.77
CA ASP A 94 -19.48 -4.82 5.90
C ASP A 94 -20.32 -6.10 6.07
N GLU A 95 -21.65 -6.00 6.00
CA GLU A 95 -22.55 -7.18 6.03
C GLU A 95 -22.26 -8.16 4.89
N ILE A 96 -22.00 -7.68 3.67
CA ILE A 96 -21.62 -8.55 2.54
C ILE A 96 -20.29 -9.24 2.83
N MET A 97 -19.32 -8.55 3.42
CA MET A 97 -18.04 -9.12 3.81
C MET A 97 -18.19 -10.23 4.85
N ASP A 98 -19.06 -10.03 5.84
CA ASP A 98 -19.33 -11.05 6.87
C ASP A 98 -19.96 -12.31 6.24
N ARG A 99 -20.93 -12.13 5.33
CA ARG A 99 -21.55 -13.24 4.59
C ARG A 99 -20.57 -13.98 3.70
N VAL A 100 -19.68 -13.26 3.00
CA VAL A 100 -18.59 -13.86 2.23
C VAL A 100 -17.65 -14.62 3.16
N GLY A 101 -17.37 -14.11 4.36
CA GLY A 101 -16.59 -14.80 5.38
C GLY A 101 -17.22 -16.13 5.81
N GLU A 102 -18.52 -16.12 6.13
CA GLU A 102 -19.29 -17.33 6.44
C GLU A 102 -19.26 -18.34 5.28
N LEU A 103 -19.39 -17.86 4.04
CA LEU A 103 -19.32 -18.69 2.83
C LEU A 103 -17.95 -19.35 2.66
N VAL A 104 -16.85 -18.61 2.86
CA VAL A 104 -15.48 -19.16 2.78
C VAL A 104 -15.27 -20.24 3.86
N ILE A 105 -15.80 -20.05 5.08
CA ILE A 105 -15.73 -21.05 6.14
C ILE A 105 -16.52 -22.31 5.75
N ALA A 106 -17.74 -22.15 5.21
CA ALA A 106 -18.58 -23.26 4.78
C ALA A 106 -17.95 -24.03 3.60
N GLU A 107 -17.36 -23.31 2.64
CA GLU A 107 -16.61 -23.88 1.52
C GLU A 107 -15.39 -24.67 2.00
N SER A 108 -14.59 -24.14 2.92
CA SER A 108 -13.41 -24.85 3.43
C SER A 108 -13.80 -26.16 4.11
N ARG A 109 -14.90 -26.17 4.87
CA ARG A 109 -15.45 -27.41 5.48
C ARG A 109 -15.95 -28.39 4.42
N LEU A 110 -16.62 -27.91 3.37
CA LEU A 110 -17.07 -28.75 2.26
C LEU A 110 -15.87 -29.39 1.54
N HIS A 111 -14.79 -28.63 1.36
CA HIS A 111 -13.57 -29.16 0.77
C HIS A 111 -12.91 -30.22 1.66
N ASP A 112 -12.76 -29.97 2.96
CA ASP A 112 -12.19 -30.95 3.88
C ASP A 112 -13.01 -32.25 3.89
N LEU A 113 -14.34 -32.13 3.88
CA LEU A 113 -15.24 -33.27 3.81
C LEU A 113 -15.13 -34.01 2.47
N SER A 114 -15.04 -33.30 1.34
CA SER A 114 -14.91 -33.92 0.03
C SER A 114 -13.60 -34.70 -0.11
N GLN A 115 -12.49 -34.17 0.43
CA GLN A 115 -11.20 -34.85 0.51
C GLN A 115 -11.26 -36.09 1.40
N SER A 116 -12.03 -36.05 2.49
CA SER A 116 -12.18 -37.18 3.41
C SER A 116 -12.99 -38.34 2.80
N LEU A 117 -14.02 -38.02 2.03
CA LEU A 117 -14.92 -39.00 1.40
C LEU A 117 -14.33 -39.57 0.10
N ARG A 118 -13.39 -38.85 -0.54
CA ARG A 118 -12.71 -39.24 -1.79
C ARG A 118 -13.66 -39.57 -2.94
N ASP A 119 -14.83 -38.96 -2.96
CA ASP A 119 -15.77 -39.03 -4.08
C ASP A 119 -15.34 -38.01 -5.16
N PRO A 120 -14.91 -38.45 -6.36
CA PRO A 120 -14.45 -37.54 -7.41
C PRO A 120 -15.50 -36.51 -7.84
N THR A 121 -16.79 -36.88 -7.80
CA THR A 121 -17.88 -35.97 -8.18
C THR A 121 -18.05 -34.87 -7.15
N LEU A 122 -18.02 -35.24 -5.87
CA LEU A 122 -18.11 -34.28 -4.76
C LEU A 122 -16.89 -33.35 -4.71
N MET A 123 -15.69 -33.87 -4.97
CA MET A 123 -14.46 -33.07 -5.05
C MET A 123 -14.54 -32.03 -6.16
N ALA A 124 -15.05 -32.40 -7.34
CA ALA A 124 -15.24 -31.48 -8.46
C ALA A 124 -16.24 -30.36 -8.10
N VAL A 125 -17.38 -30.70 -7.49
CA VAL A 125 -18.38 -29.71 -7.05
C VAL A 125 -17.82 -28.79 -5.96
N ALA A 126 -17.04 -29.32 -5.01
CA ALA A 126 -16.41 -28.54 -3.96
C ALA A 126 -15.39 -27.53 -4.54
N GLU A 127 -14.63 -27.92 -5.55
CA GLU A 127 -13.68 -27.03 -6.23
C GLU A 127 -14.40 -25.92 -7.03
N ASP A 128 -15.54 -26.22 -7.65
CA ASP A 128 -16.36 -25.19 -8.29
C ASP A 128 -16.90 -24.17 -7.29
N ILE A 129 -17.41 -24.63 -6.15
CA ILE A 129 -17.87 -23.76 -5.06
C ILE A 129 -16.72 -22.90 -4.53
N ARG A 130 -15.51 -23.47 -4.37
CA ARG A 130 -14.30 -22.73 -4.00
C ARG A 130 -13.99 -21.60 -4.95
N ARG A 131 -13.99 -21.89 -6.25
CA ARG A 131 -13.70 -20.89 -7.28
C ARG A 131 -14.74 -19.77 -7.26
N LEU A 132 -16.02 -20.10 -7.12
CA LEU A 132 -17.10 -19.11 -7.01
C LEU A 132 -16.99 -18.27 -5.73
N ALA A 133 -16.72 -18.90 -4.58
CA ALA A 133 -16.52 -18.21 -3.31
C ALA A 133 -15.30 -17.26 -3.34
N SER A 134 -14.20 -17.71 -3.96
CA SER A 134 -12.99 -16.91 -4.15
C SER A 134 -13.26 -15.71 -5.05
N GLY A 135 -13.96 -15.91 -6.18
CA GLY A 135 -14.35 -14.82 -7.09
C GLY A 135 -15.32 -13.82 -6.45
N MET A 136 -16.26 -14.30 -5.63
CA MET A 136 -17.15 -13.44 -4.85
C MET A 136 -16.36 -12.62 -3.84
N ARG A 137 -15.41 -13.23 -3.12
CA ARG A 137 -14.52 -12.54 -2.19
C ARG A 137 -13.70 -11.45 -2.87
N GLU A 138 -13.10 -11.75 -4.01
CA GLU A 138 -12.31 -10.76 -4.77
C GLU A 138 -13.19 -9.60 -5.26
N THR A 139 -14.38 -9.90 -5.79
CA THR A 139 -15.34 -8.89 -6.24
C THR A 139 -15.77 -7.99 -5.09
N THR A 140 -16.15 -8.56 -3.94
CA THR A 140 -16.55 -7.79 -2.75
C THR A 140 -15.41 -6.91 -2.25
N MET A 141 -14.18 -7.44 -2.19
CA MET A 141 -13.00 -6.65 -1.83
C MET A 141 -12.80 -5.49 -2.80
N SER A 142 -12.96 -5.71 -4.11
CA SER A 142 -12.77 -4.67 -5.14
C SER A 142 -13.75 -3.50 -4.99
N ILE A 143 -14.98 -3.74 -4.52
CA ILE A 143 -16.01 -2.72 -4.30
C ILE A 143 -15.61 -1.77 -3.16
N ARG A 144 -14.83 -2.26 -2.18
CA ARG A 144 -14.36 -1.49 -1.02
C ARG A 144 -13.11 -0.66 -1.29
N MET A 145 -12.47 -0.87 -2.45
CA MET A 145 -11.21 -0.23 -2.80
C MET A 145 -11.41 1.24 -3.13
N MET A 146 -10.68 2.12 -2.44
CA MET A 146 -10.69 3.57 -2.65
C MET A 146 -9.29 4.07 -3.03
N PRO A 147 -9.17 5.13 -3.85
CA PRO A 147 -7.88 5.72 -4.16
C PRO A 147 -7.24 6.35 -2.91
N ILE A 148 -5.96 6.06 -2.66
CA ILE A 148 -5.20 6.65 -1.56
C ILE A 148 -5.06 8.18 -1.70
N GLY A 149 -5.17 8.70 -2.93
CA GLY A 149 -5.08 10.12 -3.24
C GLY A 149 -6.07 10.99 -2.46
N ASN A 150 -7.18 10.42 -1.96
CA ASN A 150 -8.11 11.10 -1.07
C ASN A 150 -7.45 11.63 0.23
N LEU A 151 -6.33 11.04 0.65
CA LEU A 151 -5.54 11.50 1.79
C LEU A 151 -4.57 12.63 1.44
N PHE A 152 -4.16 12.76 0.18
CA PHE A 152 -3.06 13.65 -0.21
C PHE A 152 -3.40 15.12 -0.02
N GLY A 153 -4.66 15.51 -0.24
CA GLY A 153 -5.13 16.88 0.03
C GLY A 153 -4.97 17.26 1.51
N ARG A 154 -5.36 16.35 2.41
CA ARG A 154 -5.21 16.55 3.87
C ARG A 154 -3.75 16.63 4.28
N PHE A 155 -2.91 15.76 3.74
CA PHE A 155 -1.47 15.76 4.04
C PHE A 155 -0.77 17.02 3.52
N ARG A 156 -1.16 17.52 2.35
CA ARG A 156 -0.65 18.80 1.82
C ARG A 156 -0.99 19.96 2.76
N GLN A 157 -2.23 20.02 3.25
CA GLN A 157 -2.63 21.03 4.22
C GLN A 157 -1.86 20.90 5.53
N LEU A 158 -1.72 19.68 6.06
CA LEU A 158 -0.96 19.41 7.28
C LEU A 158 0.51 19.85 7.16
N VAL A 159 1.19 19.52 6.06
CA VAL A 159 2.58 19.93 5.83
C VAL A 159 2.70 21.45 5.70
N HIS A 160 1.73 22.11 5.06
CA HIS A 160 1.69 23.56 4.99
C HIS A 160 1.54 24.23 6.36
N ASP A 161 0.65 23.69 7.21
CA ASP A 161 0.44 24.19 8.58
C ASP A 161 1.70 23.97 9.44
N LEU A 162 2.35 22.81 9.34
CA LEU A 162 3.62 22.53 10.02
C LEU A 162 4.74 23.46 9.54
N SER A 163 4.83 23.71 8.23
CA SER A 163 5.81 24.64 7.66
C SER A 163 5.68 26.05 8.26
N ARG A 164 4.45 26.54 8.46
CA ARG A 164 4.19 27.82 9.12
C ARG A 164 4.55 27.80 10.61
N GLN A 165 4.17 26.74 11.33
CA GLN A 165 4.42 26.63 12.77
C GLN A 165 5.92 26.54 13.09
N LEU A 166 6.69 25.82 12.28
CA LEU A 166 8.12 25.62 12.48
C LEU A 166 8.98 26.73 11.86
N GLY A 167 8.38 27.62 11.06
CA GLY A 167 9.11 28.64 10.30
C GLY A 167 10.05 28.07 9.23
N THR A 168 9.91 26.79 8.88
CA THR A 168 10.75 26.10 7.90
C THR A 168 9.93 25.93 6.62
N PRO A 169 10.37 26.43 5.45
CA PRO A 169 9.62 26.30 4.19
C PRO A 169 9.68 24.84 3.68
N ILE A 170 8.50 24.21 3.52
CA ILE A 170 8.38 22.79 3.11
C ILE A 170 7.49 22.65 1.87
N GLU A 171 7.97 21.89 0.89
CA GLU A 171 7.20 21.40 -0.26
C GLU A 171 6.67 19.99 0.02
N PHE A 172 5.39 19.75 -0.28
CA PHE A 172 4.82 18.40 -0.26
C PHE A 172 4.58 17.89 -1.67
N VAL A 173 5.29 16.83 -2.05
CA VAL A 173 5.16 16.16 -3.36
C VAL A 173 4.44 14.82 -3.16
N SER A 174 3.47 14.51 -4.01
CA SER A 174 2.74 13.24 -3.92
C SER A 174 2.60 12.58 -5.28
N THR A 175 2.82 11.26 -5.34
CA THR A 175 2.69 10.46 -6.56
C THR A 175 1.93 9.16 -6.28
N GLY A 176 1.27 8.60 -7.29
CA GLY A 176 0.52 7.35 -7.14
C GLY A 176 -0.84 7.48 -6.43
N GLY A 177 -1.49 8.65 -6.48
CA GLY A 177 -2.79 8.87 -5.83
C GLY A 177 -3.93 7.98 -6.35
N GLN A 178 -3.78 7.43 -7.56
CA GLN A 178 -4.73 6.48 -8.16
C GLN A 178 -4.60 5.06 -7.61
N THR A 179 -3.57 4.77 -6.81
CA THR A 179 -3.38 3.47 -6.17
C THR A 179 -4.56 3.19 -5.24
N LYS A 180 -5.26 2.09 -5.53
CA LYS A 180 -6.48 1.71 -4.81
C LYS A 180 -6.13 0.85 -3.60
N LEU A 181 -6.77 1.16 -2.48
CA LEU A 181 -6.55 0.54 -1.17
C LEU A 181 -7.88 0.22 -0.50
N ASP A 182 -7.91 -0.82 0.31
CA ASP A 182 -9.08 -1.12 1.13
C ASP A 182 -9.38 0.08 2.07
N LYS A 183 -10.66 0.42 2.19
CA LYS A 183 -11.10 1.52 3.06
C LYS A 183 -10.56 1.42 4.49
N THR A 184 -10.61 0.24 5.09
CA THR A 184 -10.14 0.04 6.48
C THR A 184 -8.63 0.21 6.58
N VAL A 185 -7.88 -0.19 5.55
CA VAL A 185 -6.44 0.05 5.46
C VAL A 185 -6.15 1.55 5.41
N ILE A 186 -6.90 2.33 4.61
CA ILE A 186 -6.76 3.79 4.55
C ILE A 186 -7.03 4.43 5.92
N GLU A 187 -8.10 4.01 6.59
CA GLU A 187 -8.48 4.53 7.90
C GLU A 187 -7.41 4.24 8.96
N VAL A 188 -6.91 3.00 9.03
CA VAL A 188 -5.86 2.60 9.98
C VAL A 188 -4.51 3.25 9.67
N LEU A 189 -4.19 3.50 8.40
CA LEU A 189 -2.91 4.11 8.01
C LEU A 189 -2.89 5.64 8.16
N THR A 190 -4.05 6.30 8.26
CA THR A 190 -4.11 7.77 8.28
C THR A 190 -3.28 8.36 9.42
N ASP A 191 -3.51 7.93 10.66
CA ASP A 191 -2.79 8.45 11.83
C ASP A 191 -1.28 8.11 11.81
N PRO A 192 -0.85 6.87 11.48
CA PRO A 192 0.56 6.55 11.27
C PRO A 192 1.27 7.44 10.24
N LEU A 193 0.64 7.70 9.10
CA LEU A 193 1.24 8.55 8.05
C LEU A 193 1.34 10.00 8.49
N VAL A 194 0.33 10.53 9.20
CA VAL A 194 0.40 11.87 9.81
C VAL A 194 1.59 11.98 10.76
N HIS A 195 1.81 10.95 11.58
CA HIS A 195 2.92 10.94 12.52
C HIS A 195 4.28 10.94 11.81
N ILE A 196 4.45 10.13 10.77
CA ILE A 196 5.70 10.09 9.98
C ILE A 196 5.94 11.45 9.30
N LEU A 197 4.91 12.06 8.69
CA LEU A 197 5.03 13.37 8.05
C LEU A 197 5.41 14.47 9.05
N ARG A 198 4.87 14.42 10.26
CA ARG A 198 5.26 15.34 11.34
C ARG A 198 6.72 15.14 11.74
N ASN A 199 7.18 13.91 11.94
CA ASN A 199 8.58 13.64 12.27
C ASN A 199 9.52 14.13 11.17
N ALA A 200 9.15 13.96 9.89
CA ALA A 200 9.90 14.51 8.77
C ALA A 200 9.98 16.05 8.83
N ALA A 201 8.89 16.74 9.14
CA ALA A 201 8.86 18.20 9.26
C ALA A 201 9.61 18.73 10.50
N ASP A 202 9.33 18.18 11.68
CA ASP A 202 9.83 18.66 12.98
C ASP A 202 11.31 18.30 13.22
N HIS A 203 11.72 17.11 12.77
CA HIS A 203 13.01 16.53 13.10
C HIS A 203 13.83 16.13 11.87
N GLY A 204 13.19 15.82 10.75
CA GLY A 204 13.88 15.53 9.49
C GLY A 204 14.49 16.80 8.90
N LEU A 205 13.68 17.78 8.52
CA LEU A 205 14.18 18.95 7.78
C LEU A 205 15.03 19.90 8.64
N GLU A 206 16.13 20.41 8.08
CA GLU A 206 16.92 21.49 8.70
C GLU A 206 16.26 22.87 8.50
N THR A 207 16.71 23.88 9.24
CA THR A 207 16.24 25.26 9.05
C THR A 207 16.65 25.79 7.68
N ALA A 208 15.95 26.81 7.17
CA ALA A 208 16.26 27.42 5.88
C ALA A 208 17.73 27.89 5.79
N GLU A 209 18.25 28.44 6.89
CA GLU A 209 19.62 28.92 7.01
C GLU A 209 20.62 27.75 6.99
N ASP A 210 20.37 26.70 7.79
CA ASP A 210 21.25 25.51 7.85
C ASP A 210 21.29 24.77 6.51
N ARG A 211 20.17 24.72 5.79
CA ARG A 211 20.09 24.11 4.45
C ARG A 211 20.95 24.84 3.43
N VAL A 212 20.87 26.17 3.39
CA VAL A 212 21.69 26.99 2.50
C VAL A 212 23.18 26.85 2.86
N ALA A 213 23.52 26.82 4.14
CA ALA A 213 24.89 26.58 4.61
C ALA A 213 25.42 25.18 4.19
N ALA A 214 24.54 24.18 4.12
CA ALA A 214 24.86 22.84 3.65
C ALA A 214 24.82 22.67 2.12
N GLY A 215 24.56 23.73 1.35
CA GLY A 215 24.47 23.70 -0.12
C GLY A 215 23.19 23.07 -0.66
N LYS A 216 22.16 22.91 0.18
CA LYS A 216 20.84 22.40 -0.20
C LYS A 216 19.88 23.53 -0.60
N PRO A 217 18.79 23.24 -1.35
CA PRO A 217 17.73 24.21 -1.59
C PRO A 217 17.12 24.72 -0.28
N ARG A 218 16.78 26.03 -0.24
CA ARG A 218 16.17 26.67 0.94
C ARG A 218 14.86 26.00 1.36
N MET A 219 14.06 25.57 0.38
CA MET A 219 12.82 24.81 0.58
C MET A 219 13.17 23.34 0.78
N GLY A 220 12.70 22.75 1.88
CA GLY A 220 12.78 21.30 2.09
C GLY A 220 11.67 20.58 1.35
N THR A 221 11.87 19.32 0.98
CA THR A 221 10.89 18.52 0.25
C THR A 221 10.54 17.27 1.05
N VAL A 222 9.24 17.07 1.30
CA VAL A 222 8.68 15.81 1.80
C VAL A 222 7.82 15.20 0.70
N SER A 223 8.10 13.95 0.37
CA SER A 223 7.43 13.22 -0.71
C SER A 223 6.71 11.98 -0.21
N LEU A 224 5.53 11.70 -0.76
CA LEU A 224 4.77 10.47 -0.52
C LEU A 224 4.47 9.78 -1.85
N THR A 225 4.90 8.53 -1.98
CA THR A 225 4.71 7.71 -3.19
C THR A 225 3.93 6.44 -2.83
N ALA A 226 2.94 6.08 -3.66
CA ALA A 226 2.16 4.84 -3.48
C ALA A 226 2.15 3.98 -4.77
N THR A 227 2.65 2.74 -4.70
CA THR A 227 2.72 1.79 -5.85
C THR A 227 1.93 0.50 -5.60
N ARG A 228 1.63 -0.26 -6.68
CA ARG A 228 0.56 -1.29 -6.71
C ARG A 228 1.04 -2.76 -6.82
N ALA A 229 2.32 -3.06 -7.01
CA ALA A 229 2.77 -4.45 -7.17
C ALA A 229 2.53 -5.30 -5.89
N GLU A 230 2.91 -4.73 -4.76
CA GLU A 230 2.35 -4.95 -3.42
C GLU A 230 2.10 -3.52 -2.91
N VAL A 231 1.05 -3.25 -2.13
CA VAL A 231 0.78 -1.87 -1.68
C VAL A 231 2.01 -1.34 -0.93
N HIS A 232 2.79 -0.48 -1.60
CA HIS A 232 4.01 0.09 -1.06
C HIS A 232 3.81 1.59 -0.93
N ILE A 233 3.88 2.07 0.30
CA ILE A 233 3.79 3.50 0.62
C ILE A 233 5.15 3.93 1.11
N ARG A 234 5.79 4.82 0.36
CA ARG A 234 7.09 5.40 0.71
C ARG A 234 6.91 6.86 1.08
N ILE A 235 7.43 7.24 2.23
CA ILE A 235 7.62 8.65 2.62
C ILE A 235 9.12 8.92 2.61
N HIS A 236 9.51 10.04 2.00
CA HIS A 236 10.91 10.46 1.91
C HIS A 236 11.02 11.96 2.12
N ASP A 237 11.96 12.38 2.97
CA ASP A 237 12.37 13.77 3.14
C ASP A 237 13.83 13.98 2.70
N ASP A 238 14.16 15.18 2.26
CA ASP A 238 15.52 15.58 1.86
C ASP A 238 16.29 16.29 3.01
N GLY A 239 15.89 16.01 4.24
CA GLY A 239 16.36 16.66 5.45
C GLY A 239 17.67 16.11 5.99
N ARG A 240 17.81 16.23 7.31
CA ARG A 240 18.92 15.69 8.08
C ARG A 240 18.76 14.19 8.20
N ARG A 241 19.84 13.48 7.88
CA ARG A 241 19.91 12.03 8.08
C ARG A 241 19.74 11.67 9.56
N LEU A 242 19.36 10.43 9.80
CA LEU A 242 19.35 9.88 11.15
C LEU A 242 20.77 9.94 11.72
N ASN A 243 20.89 10.42 12.96
CA ASN A 243 22.18 10.57 13.62
C ASN A 243 22.56 9.25 14.31
N ASP A 244 23.34 8.41 13.63
CA ASP A 244 23.79 7.11 14.11
C ASP A 244 24.41 7.16 15.52
N LYS A 245 25.19 8.20 15.82
CA LYS A 245 25.85 8.36 17.13
C LYS A 245 24.83 8.60 18.23
N ARG A 246 23.88 9.52 18.01
CA ARG A 246 22.80 9.80 18.98
C ARG A 246 21.88 8.59 19.14
N LEU A 247 21.57 7.93 18.04
CA LEU A 247 20.69 6.76 18.02
C LEU A 247 21.31 5.59 18.78
N ARG A 248 22.60 5.32 18.57
CA ARG A 248 23.35 4.30 19.30
C ARG A 248 23.49 4.63 20.78
N ALA A 249 23.79 5.89 21.13
CA ALA A 249 23.87 6.32 22.52
C ALA A 249 22.54 6.09 23.26
N ARG A 250 21.41 6.46 22.63
CA ARG A 250 20.07 6.21 23.17
C ARG A 250 19.72 4.72 23.27
N ALA A 251 20.13 3.91 22.30
CA ALA A 251 19.92 2.47 22.34
C ALA A 251 20.70 1.78 23.47
N ILE A 252 21.92 2.24 23.75
CA ILE A 252 22.73 1.74 24.88
C ILE A 252 22.15 2.20 26.23
N GLU A 253 21.73 3.46 26.34
CA GLU A 253 21.09 3.99 27.56
C GLU A 253 19.82 3.21 27.93
N ARG A 254 19.09 2.73 26.92
CA ARG A 254 17.86 1.94 27.09
C ARG A 254 18.10 0.43 27.14
N GLU A 255 19.34 -0.01 27.25
CA GLU A 255 19.71 -1.43 27.32
C GLU A 255 19.25 -2.27 26.11
N LEU A 256 18.90 -1.63 24.99
CA LEU A 256 18.54 -2.30 23.74
C LEU A 256 19.77 -2.77 22.98
N LEU A 257 20.93 -2.15 23.24
CA LEU A 257 22.23 -2.55 22.70
C LEU A 257 23.29 -2.61 23.79
N PRO A 258 24.15 -3.65 23.81
CA PRO A 258 25.29 -3.69 24.69
C PRO A 258 26.30 -2.59 24.34
N ALA A 259 26.97 -2.06 25.37
CA ALA A 259 28.04 -1.08 25.20
C ALA A 259 29.16 -1.64 24.30
N GLY A 260 29.57 -0.87 23.27
CA GLY A 260 30.59 -1.29 22.31
C GLY A 260 30.08 -2.14 21.14
N SER A 261 28.78 -2.45 21.06
CA SER A 261 28.22 -3.19 19.92
C SER A 261 28.27 -2.38 18.61
N THR A 262 28.80 -3.01 17.56
CA THR A 262 28.75 -2.50 16.19
C THR A 262 27.56 -3.12 15.46
N VAL A 263 26.51 -2.32 15.30
CA VAL A 263 25.30 -2.68 14.54
C VAL A 263 25.28 -1.87 13.27
N ALA A 264 24.99 -2.50 12.14
CA ALA A 264 24.86 -1.85 10.84
C ALA A 264 23.71 -0.82 10.83
N GLY A 265 23.82 0.21 9.99
CA GLY A 265 22.84 1.30 9.89
C GLY A 265 21.38 0.84 9.83
N PRO A 266 21.00 -0.07 8.91
CA PRO A 266 19.61 -0.52 8.78
C PRO A 266 19.04 -1.16 10.05
N ASP A 267 19.83 -2.00 10.74
CA ASP A 267 19.40 -2.64 11.98
C ASP A 267 19.38 -1.66 13.15
N LEU A 268 20.26 -0.66 13.15
CA LEU A 268 20.24 0.44 14.12
C LEU A 268 18.97 1.29 13.95
N TYR A 269 18.57 1.61 12.73
CA TYR A 269 17.38 2.42 12.45
C TYR A 269 16.07 1.74 12.87
N ARG A 270 16.03 0.41 12.86
CA ARG A 270 14.86 -0.34 13.35
C ARG A 270 14.56 -0.13 14.82
N LEU A 271 15.58 0.21 15.62
CA LEU A 271 15.40 0.45 17.05
C LEU A 271 14.49 1.65 17.32
N ILE A 272 14.32 2.55 16.34
CA ILE A 272 13.36 3.67 16.42
C ILE A 272 11.93 3.18 16.67
N PHE A 273 11.60 1.96 16.24
CA PHE A 273 10.28 1.37 16.43
C PHE A 273 10.14 0.54 17.70
N GLU A 274 11.15 0.50 18.58
CA GLU A 274 11.02 -0.18 19.87
C GLU A 274 10.18 0.64 20.86
N PRO A 275 9.34 0.01 21.70
CA PRO A 275 8.52 0.70 22.67
C PRO A 275 9.35 1.63 23.55
N GLY A 276 8.88 2.86 23.74
CA GLY A 276 9.58 3.84 24.54
C GLY A 276 10.86 4.41 23.89
N PHE A 277 11.21 4.02 22.67
CA PHE A 277 12.29 4.63 21.89
C PHE A 277 11.84 6.00 21.33
N SER A 278 11.62 6.97 22.20
CA SER A 278 11.48 8.37 21.80
C SER A 278 12.82 9.08 21.96
N THR A 279 13.25 9.80 20.93
CA THR A 279 14.47 10.63 20.94
C THR A 279 14.24 12.00 21.58
N ALA A 280 12.99 12.38 21.87
CA ALA A 280 12.69 13.68 22.45
C ALA A 280 13.08 13.72 23.94
N ALA A 281 13.93 14.69 24.30
CA ALA A 281 14.28 14.97 25.70
C ALA A 281 13.17 15.73 26.46
N THR A 282 12.21 16.28 25.72
CA THR A 282 11.11 17.11 26.24
C THR A 282 9.82 16.72 25.52
N VAL A 283 8.75 16.51 26.29
CA VAL A 283 7.40 16.33 25.74
C VAL A 283 6.94 17.70 25.24
N THR A 284 6.99 17.95 23.94
CA THR A 284 6.43 19.17 23.35
C THR A 284 4.90 19.06 23.28
N GLU A 285 4.21 20.17 23.56
CA GLU A 285 2.73 20.25 23.57
C GLU A 285 2.09 19.82 22.23
N LEU A 286 2.84 19.91 21.13
CA LEU A 286 2.43 19.45 19.79
C LEU A 286 2.28 17.92 19.67
N SER A 287 2.84 17.15 20.60
CA SER A 287 2.82 15.69 20.61
C SER A 287 1.80 15.10 21.60
N GLY A 288 0.74 15.88 21.92
CA GLY A 288 -0.26 15.69 23.00
C GLY A 288 -1.04 14.36 23.12
N ARG A 289 -0.55 13.27 22.53
CA ARG A 289 -0.98 11.89 22.82
C ARG A 289 0.17 10.92 23.13
N GLY A 290 1.43 11.36 23.19
CA GLY A 290 2.56 10.47 23.50
C GLY A 290 2.74 9.36 22.46
N VAL A 291 2.43 9.64 21.20
CA VAL A 291 2.47 8.65 20.11
C VAL A 291 3.92 8.53 19.64
N GLY A 292 4.57 7.42 19.97
CA GLY A 292 5.88 7.08 19.44
C GLY A 292 5.80 6.33 18.10
N MET A 293 6.97 6.07 17.52
CA MET A 293 7.09 5.24 16.32
C MET A 293 6.68 3.77 16.57
N ASP A 294 6.60 3.34 17.83
CA ASP A 294 6.03 2.07 18.25
C ASP A 294 4.53 1.93 17.93
N VAL A 295 3.75 3.02 18.01
CA VAL A 295 2.34 3.03 17.61
C VAL A 295 2.20 2.86 16.10
N VAL A 296 3.05 3.54 15.33
CA VAL A 296 3.14 3.38 13.86
C VAL A 296 3.44 1.92 13.52
N ARG A 297 4.43 1.31 14.17
CA ARG A 297 4.77 -0.11 13.98
C ARG A 297 3.60 -1.02 14.32
N SER A 298 2.90 -0.75 15.43
CA SER A 298 1.78 -1.56 15.88
C SER A 298 0.61 -1.51 14.90
N ALA A 299 0.28 -0.34 14.39
CA ALA A 299 -0.77 -0.16 13.37
C ALA A 299 -0.41 -0.91 12.07
N ILE A 300 0.83 -0.78 11.59
CA ILE A 300 1.29 -1.47 10.38
C ILE A 300 1.29 -2.99 10.57
N ARG A 301 1.75 -3.50 11.73
CA ARG A 301 1.71 -4.94 12.05
C ARG A 301 0.28 -5.47 12.17
N GLY A 302 -0.66 -4.67 12.69
CA GLY A 302 -2.08 -5.01 12.77
C GLY A 302 -2.69 -5.28 11.38
N LEU A 303 -2.22 -4.55 10.37
CA LEU A 303 -2.58 -4.76 8.96
C LEU A 303 -1.80 -5.91 8.30
N ARG A 304 -1.01 -6.69 9.07
CA ARG A 304 -0.03 -7.67 8.56
C ARG A 304 0.99 -7.06 7.60
N GLY A 305 1.15 -5.74 7.65
CA GLY A 305 2.14 -5.00 6.89
C GLY A 305 3.52 -5.06 7.53
N GLN A 306 4.51 -4.56 6.81
CA GLN A 306 5.86 -4.38 7.30
C GLN A 306 6.29 -2.94 7.11
N ASN A 307 7.20 -2.48 7.96
CA ASN A 307 7.84 -1.19 7.86
C ASN A 307 9.36 -1.38 7.82
N ASP A 308 10.01 -0.46 7.13
CA ASP A 308 11.46 -0.38 7.06
C ASP A 308 11.85 1.10 7.03
N VAL A 309 13.06 1.39 7.49
CA VAL A 309 13.60 2.76 7.51
C VAL A 309 15.01 2.70 6.96
N ASP A 310 15.28 3.61 6.03
CA ASP A 310 16.60 3.83 5.46
C ASP A 310 16.96 5.32 5.57
N SER A 311 18.24 5.60 5.73
CA SER A 311 18.81 6.94 5.78
C SER A 311 20.06 6.99 4.91
N GLY A 312 19.85 6.90 3.60
CA GLY A 312 20.90 6.89 2.57
C GLY A 312 21.49 8.28 2.24
N PRO A 313 22.53 8.35 1.39
CA PRO A 313 23.10 9.61 0.92
C PRO A 313 22.13 10.39 0.02
N ALA A 314 22.12 11.73 0.18
CA ALA A 314 21.13 12.69 -0.36
C ALA A 314 21.07 12.85 -1.90
N ALA A 315 21.62 11.92 -2.68
CA ALA A 315 21.82 12.06 -4.13
C ALA A 315 20.98 11.12 -4.99
N MET A 316 20.05 10.35 -4.43
CA MET A 316 19.12 9.57 -5.26
C MET A 316 17.75 10.24 -5.27
N ALA A 317 17.43 10.85 -6.42
CA ALA A 317 16.08 10.96 -6.98
C ALA A 317 15.26 9.69 -6.66
N PRO A 318 13.91 9.74 -6.59
CA PRO A 318 13.11 8.59 -6.15
C PRO A 318 13.51 7.34 -6.93
N ALA A 319 14.34 6.51 -6.31
CA ALA A 319 14.83 5.31 -6.93
C ALA A 319 13.59 4.43 -7.07
N ALA A 320 13.21 4.19 -8.33
CA ALA A 320 12.17 3.25 -8.69
C ALA A 320 12.38 1.95 -7.91
N ASP A 321 11.28 1.41 -7.37
CA ASP A 321 11.14 0.20 -6.57
C ASP A 321 12.26 -0.84 -6.80
N ALA A 322 13.36 -0.72 -6.07
CA ALA A 322 14.43 -1.70 -6.05
C ALA A 322 14.65 -2.10 -4.58
N GLY A 323 13.84 -3.03 -4.05
CA GLY A 323 14.23 -3.63 -2.78
C GLY A 323 13.21 -4.51 -2.06
N HIS A 324 11.91 -4.20 -2.12
CA HIS A 324 10.93 -4.83 -1.22
C HIS A 324 9.97 -5.79 -1.94
N CYS A 325 10.44 -6.57 -2.92
CA CYS A 325 9.69 -7.73 -3.40
C CYS A 325 9.73 -8.84 -2.35
N ARG A 326 8.56 -9.35 -1.94
CA ARG A 326 8.46 -10.61 -1.20
C ARG A 326 9.12 -11.72 -2.00
N ARG A 327 9.91 -12.58 -1.35
CA ARG A 327 10.68 -13.63 -2.05
C ARG A 327 10.54 -15.00 -1.38
N VAL A 328 10.35 -16.03 -2.19
CA VAL A 328 10.36 -17.44 -1.78
C VAL A 328 11.81 -17.88 -1.63
N ALA A 329 12.15 -18.34 -0.43
CA ALA A 329 13.47 -18.85 -0.10
C ALA A 329 13.54 -20.35 -0.42
N GLY A 330 14.32 -20.72 -1.43
CA GLY A 330 14.59 -22.11 -1.80
C GLY A 330 15.98 -22.54 -1.32
N ARG A 331 16.13 -23.73 -0.74
CA ARG A 331 17.46 -24.32 -0.50
C ARG A 331 17.83 -25.29 -1.63
N GLY A 332 19.05 -25.19 -2.16
CA GLY A 332 19.59 -26.14 -3.13
C GLY A 332 21.10 -26.25 -2.99
N GLY A 333 21.62 -27.45 -2.74
CA GLY A 333 23.07 -27.67 -2.64
C GLY A 333 23.74 -26.97 -1.45
N GLY A 334 22.97 -26.61 -0.41
CA GLY A 334 23.44 -25.87 0.76
C GLY A 334 23.18 -24.37 0.72
N GLU A 335 23.06 -23.77 -0.48
CA GLU A 335 22.82 -22.34 -0.70
C GLU A 335 21.34 -21.97 -0.61
N ARG A 336 21.07 -20.70 -0.29
CA ARG A 336 19.72 -20.14 -0.19
C ARG A 336 19.45 -19.21 -1.38
N TYR A 337 18.41 -19.51 -2.15
CA TYR A 337 17.96 -18.74 -3.31
C TYR A 337 16.72 -17.94 -2.98
N SER A 338 16.52 -16.81 -3.66
CA SER A 338 15.42 -15.90 -3.41
C SER A 338 14.64 -15.59 -4.69
N ILE A 339 13.39 -16.05 -4.80
CA ILE A 339 12.53 -15.91 -5.99
C ILE A 339 11.43 -14.88 -5.71
N PRO A 340 11.25 -13.80 -6.50
CA PRO A 340 10.14 -12.85 -6.34
C PRO A 340 8.77 -13.55 -6.34
N VAL A 341 7.95 -13.32 -5.32
CA VAL A 341 6.59 -13.88 -5.20
C VAL A 341 5.71 -13.43 -6.36
N SER A 342 5.93 -12.22 -6.88
CA SER A 342 5.23 -11.71 -8.06
C SER A 342 5.43 -12.58 -9.31
N ALA A 343 6.52 -13.34 -9.38
CA ALA A 343 6.81 -14.24 -10.48
C ALA A 343 6.42 -15.69 -10.19
N VAL A 344 5.98 -16.02 -8.96
CA VAL A 344 5.59 -17.38 -8.57
C VAL A 344 4.10 -17.57 -8.82
N GLU A 345 3.76 -18.51 -9.70
CA GLU A 345 2.36 -18.87 -9.98
C GLU A 345 1.84 -19.86 -8.93
N GLU A 346 2.58 -20.96 -8.72
CA GLU A 346 2.22 -21.99 -7.75
C GLU A 346 3.45 -22.79 -7.30
N CYS A 347 3.29 -23.54 -6.22
CA CYS A 347 4.31 -24.45 -5.70
C CYS A 347 3.72 -25.85 -5.60
N VAL A 348 4.34 -26.82 -6.27
CA VAL A 348 3.90 -28.22 -6.27
C VAL A 348 4.99 -29.11 -5.69
N GLU A 349 4.61 -30.23 -5.08
CA GLU A 349 5.57 -31.25 -4.69
C GLU A 349 5.99 -32.05 -5.93
N LEU A 350 7.29 -32.33 -6.06
CA LEU A 350 7.78 -33.08 -7.20
C LEU A 350 7.45 -34.58 -6.98
N PRO A 351 6.70 -35.23 -7.90
CA PRO A 351 6.35 -36.64 -7.76
C PRO A 351 7.59 -37.55 -7.72
N PRO A 352 7.57 -38.65 -6.93
CA PRO A 352 8.69 -39.60 -6.83
C PRO A 352 9.14 -40.19 -8.16
N ASP A 353 8.19 -40.43 -9.07
CA ASP A 353 8.45 -41.02 -10.38
C ASP A 353 9.30 -40.08 -11.27
N LEU A 354 9.16 -38.77 -11.06
CA LEU A 354 9.93 -37.75 -11.76
C LEU A 354 11.30 -37.51 -11.11
N LEU A 355 11.46 -37.80 -9.81
CA LEU A 355 12.75 -37.82 -9.11
C LEU A 355 13.69 -38.91 -9.64
N ALA A 356 13.14 -40.07 -10.02
CA ALA A 356 13.89 -41.21 -10.53
C ALA A 356 14.31 -41.08 -12.01
N SER A 357 13.68 -40.17 -12.77
CA SER A 357 13.99 -39.96 -14.19
C SER A 357 15.24 -39.10 -14.39
N GLU A 358 16.42 -39.72 -14.36
CA GLU A 358 17.66 -39.05 -14.78
C GLU A 358 17.62 -38.79 -16.30
N GLY A 359 17.42 -37.52 -16.67
CA GLY A 359 17.73 -37.01 -18.00
C GLY A 359 16.73 -37.28 -19.13
N ARG A 360 15.51 -37.78 -18.88
CA ARG A 360 14.56 -38.11 -19.97
C ARG A 360 13.18 -37.46 -19.95
N SER A 361 12.74 -36.85 -18.85
CA SER A 361 11.53 -36.01 -18.86
C SER A 361 11.75 -34.75 -18.05
N ASN A 362 12.20 -33.69 -18.73
CA ASN A 362 12.33 -32.34 -18.16
C ASN A 362 10.99 -31.60 -18.09
N PHE A 363 9.87 -32.27 -18.36
CA PHE A 363 8.56 -31.63 -18.46
C PHE A 363 7.58 -32.35 -17.52
N PRO A 364 7.53 -32.00 -16.22
CA PRO A 364 6.39 -32.35 -15.40
C PRO A 364 5.10 -31.87 -16.06
N ASP A 365 4.12 -32.77 -16.13
CA ASP A 365 2.74 -32.41 -16.41
C ASP A 365 2.17 -31.75 -15.16
N ILE A 366 1.88 -30.45 -15.27
CA ILE A 366 1.28 -29.66 -14.23
C ILE A 366 -0.08 -29.21 -14.75
N ARG A 367 -1.13 -29.88 -14.27
CA ARG A 367 -2.54 -29.60 -14.63
C ARG A 367 -2.83 -29.67 -16.14
N GLY A 368 -2.18 -30.58 -16.87
CA GLY A 368 -2.35 -30.76 -18.31
C GLY A 368 -1.34 -29.99 -19.16
N ASP A 369 -0.47 -29.18 -18.53
CA ASP A 369 0.56 -28.40 -19.20
C ASP A 369 1.96 -28.95 -18.93
N LEU A 370 2.71 -29.20 -19.99
CA LEU A 370 4.11 -29.63 -19.92
C LEU A 370 5.00 -28.43 -19.60
N VAL A 371 5.41 -28.30 -18.34
CA VAL A 371 6.24 -27.18 -17.87
C VAL A 371 7.71 -27.62 -17.80
N PRO A 372 8.64 -26.98 -18.53
CA PRO A 372 10.06 -27.32 -18.43
C PRO A 372 10.59 -27.04 -17.01
N ARG A 373 11.37 -27.97 -16.45
CA ARG A 373 11.96 -27.84 -15.12
C ARG A 373 13.46 -27.56 -15.17
N LEU A 374 13.93 -26.70 -14.27
CA LEU A 374 15.34 -26.42 -14.02
C LEU A 374 15.64 -26.63 -12.55
N ARG A 375 16.74 -27.33 -12.25
CA ARG A 375 17.23 -27.49 -10.89
C ARG A 375 18.22 -26.38 -10.59
N LEU A 376 17.92 -25.58 -9.57
CA LEU A 376 18.80 -24.45 -9.21
C LEU A 376 20.22 -24.91 -8.87
N ALA A 377 20.38 -26.06 -8.21
CA ALA A 377 21.70 -26.61 -7.91
C ALA A 377 22.55 -26.92 -9.16
N ASP A 378 21.92 -27.35 -10.26
CA ASP A 378 22.61 -27.66 -11.52
C ASP A 378 22.98 -26.38 -12.27
N VAL A 379 22.04 -25.42 -12.29
CA VAL A 379 22.18 -24.07 -12.87
C VAL A 379 23.36 -23.32 -12.23
N PHE A 380 23.43 -23.33 -10.89
CA PHE A 380 24.44 -22.60 -10.11
C PHE A 380 25.67 -23.43 -9.75
N GLN A 381 25.78 -24.66 -10.25
CA GLN A 381 26.91 -25.57 -9.99
C GLN A 381 27.23 -25.73 -8.49
N THR A 382 26.19 -25.83 -7.66
CA THR A 382 26.31 -26.04 -6.21
C THR A 382 26.03 -27.51 -5.87
N PRO A 383 27.05 -28.38 -5.81
CA PRO A 383 26.86 -29.79 -5.51
C PRO A 383 26.44 -29.99 -4.05
N GLY A 384 25.38 -30.77 -3.82
CA GLY A 384 24.94 -31.18 -2.49
C GLY A 384 24.07 -32.44 -2.51
N PRO A 385 23.78 -33.01 -1.33
CA PRO A 385 23.00 -34.23 -1.21
C PRO A 385 21.57 -34.02 -1.71
N ARG A 386 21.09 -34.92 -2.57
CA ARG A 386 19.74 -34.86 -3.12
C ARG A 386 18.72 -35.22 -2.03
N SER A 387 17.87 -34.27 -1.66
CA SER A 387 16.72 -34.53 -0.79
C SER A 387 15.69 -35.40 -1.51
N GLU A 388 15.11 -36.38 -0.80
CA GLU A 388 13.97 -37.20 -1.25
C GLU A 388 12.67 -36.39 -1.38
N PHE A 389 12.58 -35.28 -0.66
CA PHE A 389 11.47 -34.34 -0.74
C PHE A 389 11.95 -33.10 -1.49
N GLN A 390 11.49 -32.93 -2.72
CA GLN A 390 11.77 -31.75 -3.54
C GLN A 390 10.45 -31.08 -3.92
N LYS A 391 10.50 -29.75 -4.03
CA LYS A 391 9.38 -28.92 -4.45
C LYS A 391 9.73 -28.25 -5.77
N VAL A 392 8.73 -28.04 -6.60
CA VAL A 392 8.84 -27.25 -7.83
C VAL A 392 8.11 -25.94 -7.61
N VAL A 393 8.83 -24.84 -7.72
CA VAL A 393 8.27 -23.49 -7.74
C VAL A 393 8.05 -23.12 -9.19
N ILE A 394 6.80 -22.99 -9.62
CA ILE A 394 6.47 -22.59 -10.98
C ILE A 394 6.57 -21.08 -11.06
N VAL A 395 7.38 -20.62 -11.99
CA VAL A 395 7.53 -19.20 -12.29
C VAL A 395 7.07 -18.92 -13.71
N SER A 396 6.37 -17.80 -13.90
CA SER A 396 6.05 -17.29 -15.24
C SER A 396 6.87 -16.05 -15.56
N GLY A 397 7.42 -16.06 -16.76
CA GLY A 397 7.99 -14.88 -17.40
C GLY A 397 7.22 -14.52 -18.66
N THR A 398 7.59 -13.40 -19.27
CA THR A 398 7.09 -12.93 -20.58
C THR A 398 7.19 -14.00 -21.68
N ASN A 399 8.15 -14.91 -21.59
CA ASN A 399 8.39 -15.95 -22.59
C ASN A 399 7.84 -17.35 -22.26
N GLY A 400 7.19 -17.56 -21.10
CA GLY A 400 6.57 -18.85 -20.75
C GLY A 400 6.76 -19.27 -19.28
N ARG A 401 6.30 -20.48 -18.94
CA ARG A 401 6.38 -21.08 -17.60
C ARG A 401 7.61 -21.96 -17.45
N VAL A 402 8.26 -21.90 -16.29
CA VAL A 402 9.38 -22.78 -15.91
C VAL A 402 9.22 -23.24 -14.47
N GLY A 403 9.49 -24.52 -14.20
CA GLY A 403 9.52 -25.08 -12.85
C GLY A 403 10.92 -25.04 -12.25
N LEU A 404 11.12 -24.30 -11.17
CA LEU A 404 12.38 -24.26 -10.42
C LEU A 404 12.35 -25.32 -9.31
N VAL A 405 13.21 -26.33 -9.41
CA VAL A 405 13.30 -27.41 -8.42
C VAL A 405 14.15 -26.96 -7.23
N VAL A 406 13.56 -27.00 -6.03
CA VAL A 406 14.16 -26.64 -4.74
C VAL A 406 13.97 -27.76 -3.72
N GLU A 407 14.88 -27.91 -2.76
CA GLU A 407 14.76 -28.96 -1.72
C GLU A 407 13.68 -28.59 -0.69
N ARG A 408 13.65 -27.32 -0.29
CA ARG A 408 12.70 -26.82 0.71
C ARG A 408 12.34 -25.38 0.42
N ILE A 409 11.05 -25.08 0.57
CA ILE A 409 10.53 -23.73 0.64
C ILE A 409 10.58 -23.27 2.09
N VAL A 410 11.32 -22.19 2.36
CA VAL A 410 11.35 -21.55 3.67
C VAL A 410 10.31 -20.43 3.67
N SER A 411 9.39 -20.50 4.63
CA SER A 411 8.43 -19.44 4.90
C SER A 411 9.15 -18.23 5.51
N GLY A 412 9.12 -17.09 4.82
CA GLY A 412 9.73 -15.85 5.28
C GLY A 412 9.94 -14.85 4.14
N ILE A 413 10.15 -13.57 4.48
CA ILE A 413 10.55 -12.54 3.52
C ILE A 413 12.08 -12.53 3.49
N ALA A 414 12.67 -12.97 2.38
CA ALA A 414 14.12 -12.90 2.21
C ALA A 414 14.56 -11.44 1.99
N ARG A 415 15.41 -10.93 2.88
CA ARG A 415 16.11 -9.64 2.72
C ARG A 415 17.32 -9.82 1.80
N THR A 416 17.68 -8.75 1.10
CA THR A 416 18.80 -8.71 0.14
C THR A 416 20.14 -9.00 0.84
N ASP A 417 20.18 -8.81 2.15
CA ASP A 417 21.35 -8.79 3.02
C ASP A 417 21.49 -10.08 3.86
N ALA A 418 20.58 -11.05 3.70
CA ALA A 418 20.54 -12.27 4.53
C ALA A 418 21.30 -13.47 3.94
N GLY A 419 22.26 -13.25 3.03
CA GLY A 419 23.05 -14.31 2.40
C GLY A 419 22.22 -15.20 1.48
N PHE A 420 21.36 -14.57 0.67
CA PHE A 420 20.61 -15.22 -0.39
C PHE A 420 21.25 -14.89 -1.74
N VAL A 421 21.40 -15.89 -2.61
CA VAL A 421 21.67 -15.66 -4.03
C VAL A 421 20.38 -15.17 -4.67
N ILE A 422 20.38 -13.91 -5.10
CA ILE A 422 19.26 -13.29 -5.81
C ILE A 422 19.31 -13.81 -7.23
N LEU A 423 18.22 -14.38 -7.72
CA LEU A 423 18.12 -14.76 -9.12
C LEU A 423 17.97 -13.47 -9.94
N PRO A 424 19.01 -12.98 -10.65
CA PRO A 424 19.03 -11.59 -11.10
C PRO A 424 18.16 -11.32 -12.32
N ASP A 425 17.66 -12.36 -13.00
CA ASP A 425 16.93 -12.18 -14.24
C ASP A 425 16.11 -13.43 -14.57
N LEU A 426 14.90 -13.52 -13.99
CA LEU A 426 13.99 -14.64 -14.25
C LEU A 426 13.62 -14.73 -15.74
N GLU A 427 13.64 -13.63 -16.49
CA GLU A 427 13.36 -13.64 -17.92
C GLU A 427 14.44 -14.38 -18.70
N ARG A 428 15.72 -14.20 -18.35
CA ARG A 428 16.83 -14.95 -18.97
C ARG A 428 16.80 -16.44 -18.60
N ILE A 429 16.40 -16.77 -17.37
CA ILE A 429 16.23 -18.18 -16.95
C ILE A 429 15.07 -18.83 -17.73
N CYS A 430 13.94 -18.13 -17.87
CA CYS A 430 12.80 -18.61 -18.66
C CYS A 430 13.17 -18.77 -20.14
N ALA A 431 13.83 -17.79 -20.74
CA ALA A 431 14.26 -17.84 -22.14
C ALA A 431 15.28 -18.96 -22.41
N ALA A 432 16.25 -19.18 -21.53
CA ALA A 432 17.25 -20.23 -21.67
C ALA A 432 16.67 -21.64 -21.49
N SER A 433 15.71 -21.80 -20.57
CA SER A 433 14.99 -23.07 -20.36
C SER A 433 14.23 -23.51 -21.61
N LEU A 434 13.60 -22.56 -22.29
CA LEU A 434 12.80 -22.81 -23.50
C LEU A 434 13.66 -23.00 -24.75
N ALA A 435 14.81 -22.31 -24.83
CA ALA A 435 15.72 -22.40 -25.97
C ALA A 435 16.56 -23.68 -26.00
N ASN A 436 16.78 -24.33 -24.85
CA ASN A 436 17.79 -25.38 -24.71
C ASN A 436 17.18 -26.75 -24.31
N SER A 437 16.12 -27.16 -25.01
CA SER A 437 15.43 -28.46 -24.86
C SER A 437 16.29 -29.72 -25.06
N ALA A 438 17.63 -29.57 -25.22
CA ALA A 438 18.59 -30.63 -25.42
C ALA A 438 19.79 -30.64 -24.44
N GLY A 439 19.86 -29.78 -23.41
CA GLY A 439 20.97 -29.83 -22.44
C GLY A 439 20.87 -28.86 -21.25
N THR A 440 21.49 -29.24 -20.13
CA THR A 440 21.52 -28.45 -18.88
C THR A 440 22.23 -27.11 -19.12
N PRO A 441 21.59 -25.95 -18.83
CA PRO A 441 22.22 -24.66 -19.03
C PRO A 441 23.34 -24.40 -18.01
N GLN A 442 24.52 -23.99 -18.49
CA GLN A 442 25.64 -23.54 -17.66
C GLN A 442 25.53 -22.03 -17.44
N PHE A 443 25.36 -21.61 -16.19
CA PHE A 443 25.46 -20.22 -15.79
C PHE A 443 26.80 -19.99 -15.07
N GLY A 444 27.52 -18.94 -15.44
CA GLY A 444 28.76 -18.55 -14.76
C GLY A 444 28.47 -17.97 -13.37
N LYS A 445 29.46 -18.01 -12.48
CA LYS A 445 29.36 -17.45 -11.11
C LYS A 445 29.19 -15.93 -11.05
N ASP A 446 29.22 -15.24 -12.19
CA ASP A 446 29.06 -13.79 -12.31
C ASP A 446 27.60 -13.37 -12.59
N LEU A 447 26.63 -14.11 -12.01
CA LEU A 447 25.20 -13.78 -11.99
C LEU A 447 24.79 -13.31 -10.59
#